data_AF-A0A1P8DPU4-F1
#
_entry.id   AF-A0A1P8DPU4-F1
#
_cell.length_a   1.000
_cell.length_b   1.000
_cell.length_c   1.000
_cell.angle_alpha   90.00
_cell.angle_beta   90.00
_cell.angle_gamma   90.00
#
_symmetry.space_group_name_H-M   'P 1'
#
loop_
_entity.id
_entity.type
_entity.pdbx_description
1 polymer ?
#
loop_
_entity_poly.entity_id
_entity_poly.type
_entity_poly.pdbx_seq_one_letter_code
_entity_poly.pdbx_strand_id
1 'polypeptide(L)'
;MKKTALTIFAAFMLAGPAVAKTDKPYTEEVETFFETFELMCESCAEVSEFMVQTLEEKCDQPITIENIQNVTKTHPLYAFLLAMGNMNPDGKPLSFQSAADNVDCNDGMKWVEKTQSAMKAAYQEQKKQAQNG
;
A
#
# COMPACT_ATOMS: atom_id res chain seq x y z
N MET A 1 9.08 -45.03 51.67
CA MET A 1 8.89 -44.89 50.22
C MET A 1 8.40 -43.48 49.90
N LYS A 2 9.25 -42.64 49.28
CA LYS A 2 8.89 -41.65 48.24
C LYS A 2 10.19 -41.10 47.67
N LYS A 3 10.33 -41.26 46.35
CA LYS A 3 11.56 -41.10 45.57
C LYS A 3 11.84 -39.63 45.29
N THR A 4 13.12 -39.28 45.35
CA THR A 4 13.74 -38.09 44.78
C THR A 4 13.50 -38.02 43.27
N ALA A 5 13.09 -36.86 42.76
CA ALA A 5 13.06 -36.54 41.32
C ALA A 5 13.89 -35.26 41.14
N LEU A 6 15.15 -35.37 40.72
CA LEU A 6 15.64 -35.28 39.34
C LEU A 6 15.42 -33.89 38.72
N THR A 7 16.42 -33.06 38.97
CA THR A 7 16.81 -31.84 38.25
C THR A 7 16.90 -32.10 36.74
N ILE A 8 16.17 -31.32 35.94
CA ILE A 8 16.39 -31.21 34.49
C ILE A 8 16.86 -29.79 34.21
N PHE A 9 18.14 -29.67 33.82
CA PHE A 9 18.70 -28.50 33.19
C PHE A 9 18.02 -28.30 31.83
N ALA A 10 17.10 -27.33 31.75
CA ALA A 10 16.66 -26.82 30.46
C ALA A 10 17.70 -25.78 30.01
N ALA A 11 18.53 -26.18 29.06
CA ALA A 11 19.44 -25.31 28.36
C ALA A 11 18.64 -24.15 27.72
N PHE A 12 18.87 -22.93 28.19
CA PHE A 12 18.47 -21.71 27.51
C PHE A 12 19.28 -21.63 26.21
N MET A 13 18.74 -22.22 25.15
CA MET A 13 19.18 -21.94 23.79
C MET A 13 18.95 -20.45 23.53
N LEU A 14 20.04 -19.78 23.16
CA LEU A 14 20.07 -18.41 22.65
C LEU A 14 19.17 -18.30 21.41
N ALA A 15 17.90 -17.93 21.60
CA ALA A 15 17.10 -17.38 20.52
C ALA A 15 17.46 -15.90 20.43
N GLY A 16 18.20 -15.53 19.37
CA GLY A 16 18.42 -14.14 19.01
C GLY A 16 17.09 -13.39 18.86
N PRO A 17 17.11 -12.04 18.83
CA PRO A 17 15.88 -11.29 18.62
C PRO A 17 15.30 -11.73 17.27
N ALA A 18 14.19 -12.46 17.32
CA ALA A 18 13.32 -12.59 16.17
C ALA A 18 12.90 -11.16 15.83
N VAL A 19 13.54 -10.59 14.81
CA VAL A 19 13.12 -9.34 14.20
C VAL A 19 11.66 -9.56 13.84
N ALA A 20 10.77 -8.83 14.50
CA ALA A 20 9.35 -8.87 14.20
C ALA A 20 9.22 -8.45 12.73
N LYS A 21 9.05 -9.43 11.83
CA LYS A 21 8.67 -9.16 10.46
C LYS A 21 7.35 -8.41 10.56
N THR A 22 7.34 -7.17 10.09
CA THR A 22 6.05 -6.50 9.88
C THR A 22 5.34 -7.33 8.83
N ASP A 23 4.13 -7.81 9.13
CA ASP A 23 3.38 -8.71 8.24
C ASP A 23 2.86 -7.91 7.03
N LYS A 24 3.77 -7.45 6.18
CA LYS A 24 3.42 -6.86 4.89
C LYS A 24 2.94 -7.98 3.96
N PRO A 25 1.99 -7.71 3.04
CA PRO A 25 1.37 -8.74 2.20
C PRO A 25 2.29 -9.26 1.07
N TYR A 26 3.61 -9.12 1.20
CA TYR A 26 4.59 -9.45 0.17
C TYR A 26 5.92 -9.96 0.76
N THR A 27 6.78 -10.50 -0.11
CA THR A 27 8.04 -11.11 0.30
C THR A 27 9.08 -10.09 0.76
N GLU A 28 10.08 -10.55 1.51
CA GLU A 28 11.24 -9.75 1.93
C GLU A 28 11.99 -9.13 0.74
N GLU A 29 12.04 -9.83 -0.40
CA GLU A 29 12.62 -9.30 -1.64
C GLU A 29 11.85 -8.07 -2.17
N VAL A 30 10.51 -8.13 -2.15
CA VAL A 30 9.66 -7.00 -2.54
C VAL A 30 9.79 -5.86 -1.54
N GLU A 31 9.89 -6.18 -0.24
CA GLU A 31 10.13 -5.18 0.80
C GLU A 31 11.43 -4.42 0.56
N THR A 32 12.55 -5.11 0.35
CA THR A 32 13.84 -4.49 0.02
C THR A 32 13.77 -3.67 -1.28
N PHE A 33 12.98 -4.11 -2.26
CA PHE A 33 12.75 -3.34 -3.48
C PHE A 33 12.05 -2.02 -3.17
N PHE A 34 10.99 -2.01 -2.36
CA PHE A 34 10.30 -0.78 -1.97
C PHE A 34 11.19 0.14 -1.14
N GLU A 35 11.95 -0.38 -0.17
CA GLU A 35 12.91 0.41 0.60
C GLU A 35 13.94 1.10 -0.31
N THR A 36 14.47 0.36 -1.29
CA THR A 36 15.43 0.93 -2.27
C THR A 36 14.75 1.95 -3.18
N PHE A 37 13.50 1.70 -3.57
CA PHE A 37 12.74 2.60 -4.42
C PHE A 37 12.40 3.90 -3.70
N GLU A 38 12.06 3.82 -2.41
CA GLU A 38 11.75 4.95 -1.54
C GLU A 38 12.96 5.90 -1.42
N LEU A 39 14.18 5.36 -1.30
CA LEU A 39 15.42 6.14 -1.30
C LEU A 39 15.63 6.97 -2.57
N MET A 40 15.09 6.52 -3.71
CA MET A 40 15.19 7.24 -4.99
C MET A 40 14.02 8.22 -5.19
N CYS A 41 12.81 7.82 -4.80
CA CYS A 41 11.60 8.61 -4.92
C CYS A 41 10.53 8.07 -3.95
N GLU A 42 10.41 8.69 -2.78
CA GLU A 42 9.44 8.33 -1.73
C GLU A 42 8.00 8.26 -2.28
N SER A 43 7.55 9.30 -2.98
CA SER A 43 6.20 9.34 -3.55
C SER A 43 5.96 8.29 -4.64
N CYS A 44 7.01 7.91 -5.38
CA CYS A 44 6.91 6.85 -6.37
C CYS A 44 6.73 5.50 -5.68
N ALA A 45 7.54 5.22 -4.64
CA ALA A 45 7.45 3.97 -3.87
C ALA A 45 6.07 3.83 -3.21
N GLU A 46 5.57 4.88 -2.58
CA GLU A 46 4.29 4.86 -1.89
C GLU A 46 3.10 4.65 -2.84
N VAL A 47 3.05 5.38 -3.98
CA VAL A 47 1.98 5.17 -4.96
C VAL A 47 2.06 3.76 -5.55
N SER A 48 3.28 3.26 -5.77
CA SER A 48 3.49 1.90 -6.28
C SER A 48 3.01 0.84 -5.30
N GLU A 49 3.36 0.98 -4.02
CA GLU A 49 2.95 0.07 -2.96
C GLU A 49 1.43 0.06 -2.81
N PHE A 50 0.80 1.24 -2.73
CA PHE A 50 -0.65 1.38 -2.72
C PHE A 50 -1.31 0.65 -3.91
N MET A 51 -0.79 0.90 -5.12
CA MET A 51 -1.36 0.33 -6.35
C MET A 51 -1.29 -1.19 -6.35
N VAL A 52 -0.15 -1.80 -6.02
CA VAL A 52 0.00 -3.26 -6.10
C VAL A 52 -0.73 -3.97 -4.97
N GLN A 53 -0.82 -3.37 -3.78
CA GLN A 53 -1.66 -3.90 -2.70
C GLN A 53 -3.14 -3.84 -3.09
N THR A 54 -3.59 -2.74 -3.69
CA THR A 54 -4.99 -2.61 -4.14
C THR A 54 -5.31 -3.60 -5.27
N LEU A 55 -4.39 -3.79 -6.22
CA LEU A 55 -4.56 -4.73 -7.32
C LEU A 55 -4.50 -6.20 -6.86
N GLU A 56 -3.72 -6.51 -5.83
CA GLU A 56 -3.75 -7.83 -5.19
C GLU A 56 -5.10 -8.07 -4.50
N GLU A 57 -5.53 -7.14 -3.64
CA GLU A 57 -6.75 -7.30 -2.85
C GLU A 57 -8.02 -7.32 -3.71
N LYS A 58 -8.10 -6.46 -4.75
CA LYS A 58 -9.33 -6.24 -5.51
C LYS A 58 -9.36 -6.93 -6.88
N CYS A 59 -8.20 -7.30 -7.42
CA CYS A 59 -8.08 -7.80 -8.78
C CYS A 59 -7.26 -9.11 -8.89
N ASP A 60 -6.89 -9.73 -7.76
CA ASP A 60 -6.11 -10.96 -7.70
C ASP A 60 -4.77 -10.89 -8.48
N GLN A 61 -4.18 -9.70 -8.61
CA GLN A 61 -2.88 -9.54 -9.27
C GLN A 61 -1.74 -9.73 -8.27
N PRO A 62 -0.74 -10.59 -8.57
CA PRO A 62 0.29 -10.90 -7.60
C PRO A 62 1.23 -9.70 -7.35
N ILE A 63 1.68 -9.54 -6.10
CA ILE A 63 2.70 -8.56 -5.74
C ILE A 63 4.08 -9.15 -6.03
N THR A 64 4.63 -8.80 -7.20
CA THR A 64 5.99 -9.16 -7.61
C THR A 64 6.74 -7.90 -8.09
N ILE A 65 8.08 -7.94 -8.10
CA ILE A 65 8.88 -6.84 -8.65
C ILE A 65 8.50 -6.56 -10.12
N GLU A 66 8.25 -7.59 -10.91
CA GLU A 66 7.80 -7.44 -12.30
C GLU A 66 6.46 -6.71 -12.38
N ASN A 67 5.48 -7.07 -11.54
CA ASN A 67 4.18 -6.39 -11.53
C ASN A 67 4.30 -4.94 -11.06
N ILE A 68 5.11 -4.68 -10.02
CA ILE A 68 5.40 -3.30 -9.56
C ILE A 68 5.99 -2.48 -10.70
N GLN A 69 6.98 -3.01 -11.41
CA GLN A 69 7.59 -2.33 -12.56
C GLN A 69 6.60 -2.14 -13.72
N ASN A 70 5.71 -3.09 -13.97
CA ASN A 70 4.69 -2.99 -15.00
C ASN A 70 3.67 -1.89 -14.66
N VAL A 71 3.13 -1.91 -13.44
CA VAL A 71 2.15 -0.93 -12.95
C VAL A 71 2.72 0.49 -13.00
N THR A 72 3.93 0.69 -12.50
CA THR A 72 4.61 2.01 -12.47
C THR A 72 4.88 2.57 -13.86
N LYS A 73 5.13 1.71 -14.85
CA LYS A 73 5.42 2.13 -16.23
C LYS A 73 4.16 2.33 -17.08
N THR A 74 3.10 1.58 -16.81
CA THR A 74 1.99 1.42 -17.77
C THR A 74 0.62 1.77 -17.22
N HIS A 75 0.39 1.66 -15.91
CA HIS A 75 -0.95 1.84 -15.37
C HIS A 75 -1.29 3.33 -15.25
N PRO A 76 -2.35 3.83 -15.93
CA PRO A 76 -2.62 5.27 -15.98
C PRO A 76 -2.93 5.89 -14.61
N LEU A 77 -3.49 5.10 -13.70
CA LEU A 77 -3.74 5.55 -12.33
C LEU A 77 -2.46 5.88 -11.55
N TYR A 78 -1.34 5.20 -11.82
CA TYR A 78 -0.08 5.49 -11.16
C TYR A 78 0.35 6.94 -11.42
N ALA A 79 0.37 7.35 -12.70
CA ALA A 79 0.71 8.71 -13.09
C ALA A 79 -0.29 9.73 -12.54
N PHE A 80 -1.58 9.39 -12.51
CA PHE A 80 -2.62 10.24 -11.95
C PHE A 80 -2.42 10.50 -10.45
N LEU A 81 -2.21 9.45 -9.64
CA LEU A 81 -2.02 9.57 -8.20
C LEU A 81 -0.72 10.29 -7.85
N LEU A 82 0.35 10.00 -8.60
CA LEU A 82 1.62 10.71 -8.44
C LEU A 82 1.45 12.21 -8.73
N ALA A 83 0.75 12.58 -9.82
CA ALA A 83 0.47 13.97 -10.13
C ALA A 83 -0.37 14.65 -9.04
N MET A 84 -1.42 13.98 -8.55
CA MET A 84 -2.26 14.51 -7.47
C MET A 84 -1.49 14.75 -6.18
N GLY A 85 -0.63 13.81 -5.77
CA GLY A 85 0.22 13.98 -4.59
C GLY A 85 1.18 15.15 -4.69
N ASN A 86 1.66 15.47 -5.89
CA ASN A 86 2.55 16.62 -6.13
C ASN A 86 1.81 17.95 -6.27
N MET A 87 0.62 17.96 -6.88
CA MET A 87 -0.17 19.18 -7.09
C MET A 87 -0.89 19.65 -5.83
N ASN A 88 -1.34 18.72 -5.00
CA ASN A 88 -2.06 18.99 -3.76
C ASN A 88 -1.72 17.92 -2.70
N PRO A 89 -0.59 18.08 -1.97
CA PRO A 89 -0.17 17.12 -0.95
C PRO A 89 -1.25 16.82 0.10
N ASP A 90 -2.01 17.84 0.53
CA ASP A 90 -3.11 17.68 1.50
C ASP A 90 -4.29 16.87 0.93
N GLY A 91 -4.43 16.84 -0.40
CA GLY A 91 -5.45 16.08 -1.11
C GLY A 91 -5.09 14.61 -1.34
N LYS A 92 -3.87 14.20 -1.01
CA LYS A 92 -3.37 12.84 -1.25
C LYS A 92 -4.16 11.74 -0.52
N PRO A 93 -4.54 11.88 0.77
CA PRO A 93 -5.40 10.88 1.41
C PRO A 93 -6.73 10.69 0.67
N LEU A 94 -7.32 11.79 0.18
CA LEU A 94 -8.57 11.72 -0.57
C LEU A 94 -8.38 11.05 -1.94
N SER A 95 -7.26 11.29 -2.64
CA SER A 95 -7.01 10.64 -3.93
C SER A 95 -6.79 9.13 -3.79
N PHE A 96 -6.07 8.69 -2.75
CA PHE A 96 -5.83 7.28 -2.46
C PHE A 96 -7.13 6.58 -2.05
N GLN A 97 -7.91 7.19 -1.15
CA GLN A 97 -9.22 6.65 -0.77
C GLN A 97 -10.16 6.55 -1.98
N SER A 98 -10.25 7.62 -2.79
CA SER A 98 -11.09 7.62 -3.99
C SER A 98 -10.67 6.55 -4.98
N ALA A 99 -9.38 6.28 -5.11
CA ALA A 99 -8.87 5.20 -5.95
C ALA A 99 -9.25 3.82 -5.39
N ALA A 100 -9.03 3.58 -4.10
CA ALA A 100 -9.35 2.30 -3.45
C ALA A 100 -10.84 1.94 -3.53
N ASP A 101 -11.73 2.94 -3.45
CA ASP A 101 -13.18 2.71 -3.50
C ASP A 101 -13.73 2.47 -4.91
N ASN A 102 -12.94 2.78 -5.95
CA ASN A 102 -13.43 2.86 -7.34
C ASN A 102 -12.64 2.01 -8.32
N VAL A 103 -12.04 0.91 -7.85
CA VAL A 103 -11.24 0.00 -8.65
C VAL A 103 -11.99 -0.48 -9.90
N ASP A 104 -11.27 -0.50 -11.02
CA ASP A 104 -11.70 -1.15 -12.24
C ASP A 104 -10.56 -2.05 -12.76
N CYS A 105 -10.67 -3.34 -12.50
CA CYS A 105 -9.63 -4.32 -12.84
C CYS A 105 -9.45 -4.55 -14.34
N ASN A 106 -10.43 -4.14 -15.15
CA ASN A 106 -10.44 -4.41 -16.59
C ASN A 106 -10.01 -3.19 -17.41
N ASP A 107 -10.15 -1.99 -16.85
CA ASP A 107 -9.87 -0.74 -17.56
C ASP A 107 -9.26 0.31 -16.61
N GLY A 108 -7.94 0.45 -16.68
CA GLY A 108 -7.20 1.41 -15.87
C GLY A 108 -7.60 2.86 -16.12
N MET A 109 -8.01 3.22 -17.35
CA MET A 109 -8.48 4.58 -17.63
C MET A 109 -9.83 4.84 -16.98
N LYS A 110 -10.73 3.86 -17.00
CA LYS A 110 -12.00 3.93 -16.29
C LYS A 110 -11.82 4.03 -14.77
N TRP A 111 -10.80 3.36 -14.22
CA TRP A 111 -10.42 3.52 -12.82
C TRP A 111 -10.00 4.98 -12.52
N VAL A 112 -9.20 5.61 -13.38
CA VAL A 112 -8.87 7.05 -13.27
C VAL A 112 -10.12 7.92 -13.30
N GLU A 113 -11.02 7.71 -14.25
CA GLU A 113 -12.24 8.51 -14.41
C GLU A 113 -13.16 8.43 -13.18
N LYS A 114 -13.34 7.23 -12.63
CA LYS A 114 -14.14 7.03 -11.41
C LYS A 114 -13.47 7.68 -10.20
N THR A 115 -12.15 7.51 -10.05
CA THR A 115 -11.36 8.16 -8.99
C THR A 115 -11.53 9.68 -9.05
N GLN A 116 -11.34 10.27 -10.24
CA GLN A 116 -11.48 11.71 -10.43
C GLN A 116 -12.91 12.20 -10.12
N SER A 117 -13.93 11.42 -10.49
CA SER A 117 -15.33 11.74 -10.23
C SER A 117 -15.65 11.72 -8.74
N ALA A 118 -15.15 10.72 -8.00
CA ALA A 118 -15.29 10.63 -6.55
C ALA A 118 -14.61 11.80 -5.83
N MET A 119 -13.39 12.15 -6.24
CA MET A 119 -12.68 13.32 -5.68
C MET A 119 -13.45 14.63 -5.91
N LYS A 120 -14.00 14.84 -7.11
CA LYS A 120 -14.82 16.03 -7.42
C LYS A 120 -16.07 16.08 -6.55
N ALA A 121 -16.75 14.96 -6.36
CA ALA A 121 -17.94 14.88 -5.52
C ALA A 121 -17.62 15.20 -4.05
N ALA A 122 -16.55 14.62 -3.50
CA ALA A 122 -16.11 14.87 -2.13
C ALA A 122 -15.75 16.35 -1.90
N TYR A 123 -15.05 16.97 -2.85
CA TYR A 123 -14.72 18.40 -2.78
C TYR A 123 -15.96 19.30 -2.81
N GLN A 124 -16.95 18.97 -3.65
CA GLN A 124 -18.21 19.71 -3.70
C GLN A 124 -18.99 19.60 -2.39
N GLU A 125 -18.96 18.44 -1.74
CA GLU A 125 -19.62 18.24 -0.46
C GLU A 125 -18.96 19.03 0.67
N GLN A 126 -17.62 19.01 0.75
CA GLN A 126 -16.86 19.83 1.70
C GLN A 126 -17.17 21.33 1.55
N LYS A 127 -17.28 21.82 0.31
CA LYS A 127 -17.68 23.22 0.04
C LYS A 127 -19.06 23.55 0.57
N LYS A 128 -20.05 22.68 0.38
CA LYS A 128 -21.41 22.89 0.89
C LYS A 128 -21.43 22.93 2.42
N GLN A 129 -20.70 22.04 3.07
CA GLN A 129 -20.61 22.00 4.53
C GLN A 129 -19.96 23.26 5.10
N ALA A 130 -18.90 23.77 4.46
CA ALA A 130 -18.24 25.02 4.85
C ALA A 130 -19.08 26.29 4.60
N GLN A 131 -20.11 26.22 3.73
CA GLN A 131 -21.02 27.34 3.45
C GLN A 131 -22.25 27.35 4.38
N ASN A 132 -22.57 26.21 5.00
CA ASN A 132 -23.76 26.02 5.83
C ASN A 132 -23.46 25.92 7.34
N GLY A 133 -22.18 25.95 7.74
CA GLY A 133 -21.72 25.98 9.12
C GLY A 133 -21.22 27.36 9.51
#